data_AF-A0A8E0VJQ9-F1
#
_entry.id   AF-A0A8E0VJQ9-F1
#
_cell.length_a   1.000
_cell.length_b   1.000
_cell.length_c   1.000
_cell.angle_alpha   90.00
_cell.angle_beta   90.00
_cell.angle_gamma   90.00
#
_symmetry.space_group_name_H-M   'P 1'
#
loop_
_entity.id
_entity.type
_entity.pdbx_description
1 polymer ?
#
loop_
_entity_poly.entity_id
_entity_poly.type
_entity_poly.pdbx_seq_one_letter_code
_entity_poly.pdbx_strand_id
1 'polypeptide(L)'
;MKKSDEFSKDDRITVPAKDDVTLVNGVPEEHQSTRMARIFIPARSATQSGTHGTRLWCVEFDNRERWENPLMGWTSSGDPLSNMTLQFQTAEDAQEFCRKQGWPSYIEKPHVSKMQIRSYGSNFSWDKRTRVGSK
;
A
#
# COMPACT_ATOMS: atom_id res chain seq x y z
N MET A 1 10.53 15.35 -37.99
CA MET A 1 9.32 14.52 -37.81
C MET A 1 8.31 15.34 -37.00
N LYS A 2 7.21 15.78 -37.63
CA LYS A 2 6.17 16.58 -36.97
C LYS A 2 5.20 15.63 -36.24
N LYS A 3 5.00 15.81 -34.94
CA LYS A 3 3.92 15.15 -34.19
C LYS A 3 2.60 15.80 -34.57
N SER A 4 1.68 15.02 -35.13
CA SER A 4 0.29 15.41 -35.34
C SER A 4 -0.53 14.92 -34.15
N ASP A 5 -0.78 15.80 -33.18
CA ASP A 5 -1.80 15.60 -32.15
C ASP A 5 -2.89 16.67 -32.35
N GLU A 6 -3.78 16.44 -33.31
CA GLU A 6 -5.01 17.21 -33.49
C GLU A 6 -6.20 16.24 -33.47
N PHE A 7 -6.61 15.81 -32.28
CA PHE A 7 -7.95 15.23 -32.09
C PHE A 7 -8.93 16.40 -31.94
N SER A 8 -9.90 16.51 -32.85
CA SER A 8 -10.93 17.55 -32.83
C SER A 8 -11.83 17.38 -31.60
N LYS A 9 -12.43 18.47 -31.12
CA LYS A 9 -13.33 18.47 -29.95
C LYS A 9 -14.57 17.61 -30.17
N ASP A 10 -14.95 17.39 -31.43
CA ASP A 10 -16.08 16.57 -31.85
C ASP A 10 -15.82 15.04 -31.73
N ASP A 11 -14.56 14.62 -31.62
CA ASP A 11 -14.17 13.20 -31.51
C ASP A 11 -14.18 12.68 -30.05
N ARG A 12 -14.56 13.52 -29.07
CA ARG A 12 -14.58 13.16 -27.64
C ARG A 12 -16.00 12.99 -27.14
N ILE A 13 -16.26 11.85 -26.51
CA ILE A 13 -17.53 11.57 -25.85
C ILE A 13 -17.33 11.72 -24.34
N THR A 14 -18.19 12.48 -23.67
CA THR A 14 -18.23 12.56 -22.20
C THR A 14 -19.22 11.53 -21.68
N VAL A 15 -18.73 10.52 -20.97
CA VAL A 15 -19.55 9.48 -20.35
C VAL A 15 -19.75 9.83 -18.88
N PRO A 16 -21.00 9.96 -18.39
CA PRO A 16 -21.28 10.36 -17.00
C PRO A 16 -21.25 9.19 -16.00
N ALA A 17 -20.90 7.98 -16.43
CA ALA A 17 -20.96 6.76 -15.62
C ALA A 17 -19.72 6.59 -14.73
N LYS A 18 -19.84 5.77 -13.68
CA LYS A 18 -18.70 5.34 -12.86
C LYS A 18 -17.77 4.45 -13.68
N ASP A 19 -16.47 4.65 -13.52
CA ASP A 19 -15.41 3.86 -14.16
C ASP A 19 -15.33 2.45 -13.53
N ASP A 20 -16.28 1.57 -13.83
CA ASP A 20 -16.28 0.19 -13.35
C ASP A 20 -15.59 -0.73 -14.38
N VAL A 21 -14.41 -1.26 -14.04
CA VAL A 21 -13.53 -2.05 -14.94
C VAL A 21 -13.63 -3.57 -14.67
N THR A 22 -14.47 -3.97 -13.70
CA THR A 22 -14.64 -5.35 -13.23
C THR A 22 -14.98 -6.36 -14.32
N LEU A 23 -15.75 -5.96 -15.34
CA LEU A 23 -16.14 -6.83 -16.44
C LEU A 23 -15.00 -7.08 -17.45
N VAL A 24 -14.02 -6.17 -17.52
CA VAL A 24 -12.98 -6.17 -18.57
C VAL A 24 -11.67 -6.77 -18.07
N ASN A 25 -11.41 -6.74 -16.76
CA ASN A 25 -10.13 -7.16 -16.18
C ASN A 25 -9.89 -8.69 -16.17
N GLY A 26 -10.91 -9.51 -16.48
CA GLY A 26 -10.79 -10.97 -16.57
C GLY A 26 -10.57 -11.70 -15.24
N VAL A 27 -10.74 -11.02 -14.10
CA VAL A 27 -10.60 -11.64 -12.77
C VAL A 27 -11.89 -12.38 -12.44
N PRO A 28 -11.85 -13.65 -11.99
CA PRO A 28 -13.07 -14.37 -11.57
C PRO A 28 -13.78 -13.68 -10.40
N GLU A 29 -15.11 -13.71 -10.38
CA GLU A 29 -15.95 -13.05 -9.36
C GLU A 29 -15.61 -13.51 -7.93
N GLU A 30 -15.22 -14.79 -7.78
CA GLU A 30 -14.77 -15.38 -6.51
C GLU A 30 -13.63 -14.60 -5.84
N HIS A 31 -12.73 -14.02 -6.64
CA HIS A 31 -11.60 -13.23 -6.14
C HIS A 31 -11.94 -11.75 -6.02
N GLN A 32 -13.01 -11.26 -6.67
CA GLN A 32 -13.39 -9.86 -6.61
C GLN A 32 -14.19 -9.53 -5.33
N SER A 33 -15.19 -10.35 -4.99
CA SER A 33 -16.12 -10.07 -3.89
C SER A 33 -15.69 -10.63 -2.54
N THR A 34 -15.01 -11.77 -2.53
CA THR A 34 -14.62 -12.47 -1.28
C THR A 34 -13.41 -11.84 -0.61
N ARG A 35 -12.59 -11.11 -1.37
CA ARG A 35 -11.30 -10.58 -0.94
C ARG A 35 -11.43 -9.19 -0.38
N MET A 36 -10.70 -8.90 0.69
CA MET A 36 -10.64 -7.55 1.23
C MET A 36 -9.26 -6.95 1.01
N ALA A 37 -9.23 -5.83 0.29
CA ALA A 37 -8.00 -5.08 0.04
C ALA A 37 -7.66 -4.19 1.24
N ARG A 38 -6.43 -4.33 1.75
CA ARG A 38 -5.86 -3.46 2.78
C ARG A 38 -5.05 -2.35 2.12
N ILE A 39 -5.44 -1.10 2.36
CA ILE A 39 -4.72 0.09 1.93
C ILE A 39 -3.95 0.65 3.13
N PHE A 40 -2.62 0.65 3.08
CA PHE A 40 -1.78 1.04 4.23
C PHE A 40 -0.43 1.60 3.81
N ILE A 41 0.26 2.30 4.72
CA ILE A 41 1.68 2.62 4.56
C ILE A 41 2.48 1.55 5.30
N PRO A 42 3.44 0.86 4.65
CA PRO A 42 4.21 -0.18 5.30
C PRO A 42 5.01 0.38 6.47
N ALA A 43 5.04 -0.37 7.57
CA ALA A 43 5.80 0.01 8.75
C ALA A 43 7.31 -0.02 8.45
N ARG A 44 8.06 0.89 9.08
CA ARG A 44 9.52 0.85 9.02
C ARG A 44 10.02 -0.47 9.63
N SER A 45 10.95 -1.14 8.95
CA SER A 45 11.66 -2.29 9.53
C SER A 45 12.32 -1.90 10.86
N ALA A 46 12.03 -2.64 11.94
CA ALA A 46 12.55 -2.32 13.26
C ALA A 46 14.09 -2.40 13.34
N THR A 47 14.70 -3.29 12.55
CA THR A 47 16.15 -3.51 12.50
C THR A 47 16.90 -2.44 11.71
N GLN A 48 16.23 -1.67 10.85
CA GLN A 48 16.86 -0.66 9.99
C GLN A 48 16.30 0.73 10.22
N SER A 49 17.17 1.73 10.42
CA SER A 49 16.74 3.12 10.63
C SER A 49 16.22 3.84 9.37
N GLY A 50 16.33 3.25 8.18
CA GLY A 50 15.93 3.86 6.91
C GLY A 50 14.41 4.09 6.80
N THR A 51 13.99 5.24 6.29
CA THR A 51 12.57 5.65 6.16
C THR A 51 12.09 5.72 4.71
N HIS A 52 12.88 5.23 3.75
CA HIS A 52 12.53 5.33 2.33
C HIS A 52 11.30 4.48 1.99
N GLY A 53 11.19 3.28 2.57
CA GLY A 53 10.09 2.35 2.31
C GLY A 53 8.72 2.80 2.82
N THR A 54 8.64 3.79 3.72
CA THR A 54 7.38 4.21 4.37
C THR A 54 6.74 5.42 3.70
N ARG A 55 7.09 5.72 2.45
CA ARG A 55 6.62 6.92 1.72
C ARG A 55 5.43 6.65 0.82
N LEU A 56 5.30 5.42 0.34
CA LEU A 56 4.27 5.01 -0.60
C LEU A 56 3.14 4.31 0.12
N TRP A 57 1.94 4.45 -0.43
CA TRP A 57 0.77 3.67 -0.04
C TRP A 57 0.82 2.33 -0.75
N CYS A 58 0.55 1.26 0.00
CA CYS A 58 0.50 -0.10 -0.51
C CYS A 58 -0.94 -0.62 -0.45
N VAL A 59 -1.32 -1.38 -1.47
CA VAL A 59 -2.53 -2.21 -1.48
C VAL A 59 -2.11 -3.66 -1.50
N GLU A 60 -2.60 -4.42 -0.53
CA GLU A 60 -2.38 -5.86 -0.39
C GLU A 60 -3.70 -6.59 -0.11
N PHE A 61 -3.71 -7.89 -0.40
CA PHE A 61 -4.86 -8.76 -0.20
C PHE A 61 -4.70 -9.63 1.05
N ASP A 62 -5.82 -10.13 1.55
CA ASP A 62 -5.83 -11.15 2.58
C ASP A 62 -5.15 -12.44 2.10
N ASN A 63 -4.23 -12.95 2.93
CA ASN A 63 -3.54 -14.22 2.65
C ASN A 63 -4.52 -15.39 2.80
N ARG A 64 -4.65 -16.20 1.74
CA ARG A 64 -5.32 -17.52 1.81
C ARG A 64 -4.40 -18.61 2.35
N GLU A 65 -4.95 -19.81 2.46
CA GLU A 65 -4.25 -21.00 2.92
C GLU A 65 -2.97 -21.28 2.09
N ARG A 66 -1.92 -21.63 2.81
CA ARG A 66 -0.67 -22.19 2.28
C ARG A 66 -0.46 -23.53 2.96
N TRP A 67 -0.18 -24.57 2.18
CA TRP A 67 0.01 -25.94 2.68
C TRP A 67 1.38 -26.48 2.29
N GLU A 68 1.80 -27.54 2.97
CA GLU A 68 3.05 -28.23 2.70
C GLU A 68 2.91 -29.18 1.51
N ASN A 69 3.86 -29.13 0.57
CA ASN A 69 3.94 -30.07 -0.55
C ASN A 69 4.38 -31.45 -0.04
N PRO A 70 3.59 -32.54 -0.24
CA PRO A 70 3.90 -33.86 0.32
C PRO A 70 5.23 -34.47 -0.14
N LEU A 71 5.77 -34.06 -1.29
CA LEU A 71 7.01 -34.61 -1.84
C LEU A 71 8.25 -33.87 -1.34
N MET A 72 8.24 -32.52 -1.41
CA MET A 72 9.42 -31.68 -1.19
C MET A 72 9.36 -30.81 0.07
N GLY A 73 8.20 -30.70 0.73
CA GLY A 73 8.00 -29.84 1.88
C GLY A 73 7.86 -28.34 1.56
N TRP A 74 7.67 -27.97 0.29
CA TRP A 74 7.51 -26.56 -0.13
C TRP A 74 6.15 -25.98 0.24
N THR A 75 6.10 -24.66 0.46
CA THR A 75 4.86 -23.93 0.72
C THR A 75 4.06 -23.71 -0.57
N SER A 76 3.11 -24.59 -0.82
CA SER A 76 2.19 -24.51 -1.97
C SER A 76 0.98 -23.62 -1.64
N SER A 77 0.43 -22.95 -2.64
CA SER A 77 -0.78 -22.14 -2.49
C SER A 77 -1.61 -22.16 -3.77
N GLY A 78 -2.93 -22.05 -3.63
CA GLY A 78 -3.89 -21.88 -4.73
C GLY A 78 -4.33 -20.43 -4.93
N ASP A 79 -3.64 -19.47 -4.30
CA ASP A 79 -4.04 -18.06 -4.32
C ASP A 79 -3.23 -17.22 -5.32
N PRO A 80 -3.82 -16.79 -6.44
CA PRO A 80 -3.11 -16.00 -7.46
C PRO A 80 -2.80 -14.57 -6.99
N LEU A 81 -3.59 -14.00 -6.07
CA LEU A 81 -3.43 -12.61 -5.62
C LEU A 81 -2.49 -12.48 -4.42
N SER A 82 -2.00 -13.60 -3.88
CA SER A 82 -1.24 -13.66 -2.62
C SER A 82 0.08 -12.88 -2.62
N ASN A 83 0.69 -12.67 -3.79
CA ASN A 83 1.98 -12.00 -3.95
C ASN A 83 1.86 -10.62 -4.62
N MET A 84 0.64 -10.11 -4.76
CA MET A 84 0.38 -8.84 -5.41
C MET A 84 0.43 -7.70 -4.38
N THR A 85 1.42 -6.83 -4.54
CA THR A 85 1.55 -5.58 -3.78
C THR A 85 1.59 -4.43 -4.77
N LEU A 86 0.61 -3.53 -4.67
CA LEU A 86 0.53 -2.35 -5.54
C LEU A 86 0.95 -1.11 -4.77
N GLN A 87 1.71 -0.22 -5.41
CA GLN A 87 2.24 0.99 -4.78
C GLN A 87 1.60 2.25 -5.39
N PHE A 88 1.20 3.18 -4.53
CA PHE A 88 0.52 4.41 -4.87
C PHE A 88 1.16 5.60 -4.15
N GLN A 89 0.97 6.80 -4.69
CA GLN A 89 1.45 8.04 -4.09
C GLN A 89 0.51 8.55 -2.99
N THR A 90 -0.80 8.41 -3.20
CA THR A 90 -1.82 8.88 -2.25
C THR A 90 -2.78 7.76 -1.85
N ALA A 91 -3.43 7.92 -0.70
CA ALA A 91 -4.49 7.00 -0.26
C ALA A 91 -5.72 7.08 -1.17
N GLU A 92 -6.01 8.26 -1.69
CA GLU A 92 -7.14 8.51 -2.58
C GLU A 92 -6.97 7.74 -3.89
N ASP A 93 -5.79 7.81 -4.52
CA ASP A 93 -5.49 7.04 -5.73
C ASP A 93 -5.66 5.53 -5.52
N ALA A 94 -5.19 5.03 -4.37
CA ALA A 94 -5.32 3.62 -4.00
C ALA A 94 -6.81 3.23 -3.81
N GLN A 95 -7.59 4.08 -3.16
CA GLN A 95 -9.02 3.86 -2.94
C GLN A 95 -9.81 3.92 -4.25
N GLU A 96 -9.49 4.88 -5.12
CA GLU A 96 -10.10 4.98 -6.43
C GLU A 96 -9.76 3.77 -7.29
N PHE A 97 -8.52 3.30 -7.27
CA PHE A 97 -8.12 2.08 -7.97
C PHE A 97 -8.93 0.87 -7.50
N CYS A 98 -9.01 0.63 -6.19
CA CYS A 98 -9.80 -0.47 -5.63
C CYS A 98 -11.28 -0.35 -6.01
N ARG A 99 -11.85 0.86 -5.97
CA ARG A 99 -13.23 1.14 -6.39
C ARG A 99 -13.44 0.79 -7.87
N LYS A 100 -12.55 1.24 -8.77
CA LYS A 100 -12.64 0.95 -10.22
C LYS A 100 -12.53 -0.54 -10.53
N GLN A 101 -11.73 -1.27 -9.74
CA GLN A 101 -11.58 -2.72 -9.84
C GLN A 101 -12.66 -3.53 -9.10
N GLY A 102 -13.59 -2.86 -8.40
CA GLY A 102 -14.67 -3.49 -7.66
C GLY A 102 -14.23 -4.27 -6.42
N TRP A 103 -13.06 -3.98 -5.85
CA TRP A 103 -12.53 -4.68 -4.68
C TRP A 103 -12.93 -3.96 -3.40
N PRO A 104 -13.55 -4.65 -2.42
CA PRO A 104 -13.88 -4.02 -1.15
C PRO A 104 -12.58 -3.73 -0.39
N SER A 105 -12.40 -2.47 -0.01
CA SER A 105 -11.14 -1.99 0.58
C SER A 105 -11.36 -1.19 1.85
N TYR A 106 -10.40 -1.25 2.77
CA TYR A 106 -10.35 -0.36 3.94
C TYR A 106 -8.99 0.33 4.04
N ILE A 107 -9.00 1.54 4.62
CA ILE A 107 -7.80 2.36 4.78
C ILE A 107 -7.32 2.26 6.23
N GLU A 108 -6.09 1.81 6.40
CA GLU A 108 -5.38 1.85 7.68
C GLU A 108 -4.75 3.24 7.87
N LYS A 109 -4.91 3.81 9.07
CA LYS A 109 -4.34 5.12 9.38
C LYS A 109 -2.80 5.04 9.39
N PRO A 110 -2.10 5.96 8.71
CA PRO A 110 -0.65 5.91 8.64
C PRO A 110 -0.03 6.25 9.99
N HIS A 111 0.93 5.44 10.43
CA HIS A 111 1.65 5.68 11.69
C HIS A 111 2.88 6.57 11.47
N VAL A 112 2.68 7.89 11.54
CA VAL A 112 3.77 8.86 11.44
C VAL A 112 4.55 8.98 12.75
N SER A 113 5.89 8.96 12.66
CA SER A 113 6.75 9.17 13.82
C SER A 113 6.67 10.62 14.30
N LYS A 114 6.47 10.82 15.60
CA LYS A 114 6.44 12.15 16.21
C LYS A 114 7.86 12.69 16.37
N MET A 115 8.10 13.91 15.90
CA MET A 115 9.37 14.61 16.11
C MET A 115 9.61 14.79 17.62
N GLN A 116 10.79 14.37 18.09
CA GLN A 116 11.20 14.52 19.49
C GLN A 116 12.24 15.63 19.59
N ILE A 117 12.04 16.57 20.52
CA ILE A 117 13.03 17.62 20.81
C ILE A 117 14.16 16.97 21.62
N ARG A 118 15.37 16.92 21.06
CA ARG A 118 16.56 16.37 21.72
C ARG A 118 17.60 17.46 21.89
N SER A 119 18.13 17.61 23.10
CA SER A 119 19.25 18.50 23.41
C SER A 119 20.36 17.70 24.06
N TYR A 120 21.58 17.79 23.50
CA TYR A 120 22.74 17.09 24.05
C TYR A 120 23.11 17.60 25.46
N GLY A 121 22.86 18.88 25.75
CA GLY A 121 23.07 19.46 27.08
C GLY A 121 22.17 18.83 28.16
N SER A 122 20.99 18.32 27.78
CA SER A 122 20.10 17.62 28.70
C SER A 122 20.70 16.32 29.26
N ASN A 123 21.67 15.71 28.56
CA ASN A 123 22.37 14.52 29.03
C ASN A 123 23.29 14.79 30.24
N PHE A 124 23.58 16.06 30.57
CA PHE A 124 24.47 16.47 31.67
C PHE A 124 23.82 17.48 32.63
N SER A 125 22.49 17.49 32.72
CA SER A 125 21.74 18.38 33.60
C SER A 125 22.13 18.22 35.07
N TRP A 126 22.32 19.34 35.78
CA TRP A 126 22.74 19.33 37.18
C TRP A 126 21.64 18.82 38.14
N ASP A 127 20.38 19.18 37.88
CA ASP A 127 19.22 18.93 38.76
C ASP A 127 18.14 18.02 38.11
N LYS A 128 18.27 17.68 36.81
CA LYS A 128 17.30 16.80 36.13
C LYS A 128 17.78 15.36 36.10
N ARG A 129 16.81 14.43 36.12
CA ARG A 129 17.05 12.98 36.01
C ARG A 129 17.44 12.53 34.59
N THR A 130 17.62 13.46 33.65
CA THR A 130 18.06 13.19 32.28
C THR A 130 19.58 12.97 32.18
N ARG A 131 20.33 13.17 33.28
CA ARG A 131 21.77 12.94 33.31
C ARG A 131 22.10 11.47 33.03
N VAL A 132 22.88 11.20 31.98
CA VAL A 132 23.28 9.85 31.60
C VAL A 132 24.44 9.35 32.47
N GLY A 133 24.45 8.05 32.80
CA GLY A 133 25.50 7.43 33.61
C GLY A 133 26.79 7.16 32.85
N SER A 134 26.70 6.95 31.54
CA SER A 134 27.82 6.71 30.63
C SER A 134 27.53 7.31 29.25
N LYS A 135 28.58 7.52 28.45
CA LYS A 135 28.50 7.94 27.06
C LYS A 135 29.48 7.14 26.21
#